data_AF-K4QYP0-F1
#
_entry.id   AF-K4QYP0-F1
#
_cell.length_a   1.000
_cell.length_b   1.000
_cell.length_c   1.000
_cell.angle_alpha   90.00
_cell.angle_beta   90.00
_cell.angle_gamma   90.00
#
_symmetry.space_group_name_H-M   'P 1'
#
loop_
_entity.id
_entity.type
_entity.pdbx_description
1 polymer ?
#
loop_
_entity_poly.entity_id
_entity_poly.type
_entity_poly.pdbx_seq_one_letter_code
_entity_poly.pdbx_strand_id
1 'polypeptide(L)'
;MPTELEYLREIERLAHRVTLAASDELQRHVTALARALHHYHFEGDGCLEEDRPFVRLFGAAVLKPGGLADYDETCARFGVEPRPEGWALWHTWGKADLKVTMVVSAVETTEGLLQNWSHGRSVDPVSPLPSQITLVHTGWLGPMTLSPRGARRMGIEGQALS
;
A
#
# COMPACT_ATOMS: atom_id res chain seq x y z
N MET A 1 30.61 -8.80 0.77
CA MET A 1 29.27 -8.65 0.15
C MET A 1 28.49 -7.70 1.04
N PRO A 2 27.83 -6.66 0.49
CA PRO A 2 26.93 -5.80 1.27
C PRO A 2 25.84 -6.65 1.92
N THR A 3 25.40 -6.26 3.11
CA THR A 3 24.24 -6.87 3.77
C THR A 3 22.93 -6.40 3.13
N GLU A 4 21.86 -7.17 3.29
CA GLU A 4 20.52 -6.83 2.76
C GLU A 4 20.05 -5.44 3.24
N LEU A 5 20.32 -5.10 4.50
CA LEU A 5 19.96 -3.79 5.07
C LEU A 5 20.79 -2.64 4.45
N GLU A 6 22.07 -2.86 4.17
CA GLU A 6 22.91 -1.87 3.48
C GLU A 6 22.45 -1.68 2.03
N TYR A 7 21.95 -2.74 1.41
CA TYR A 7 21.43 -2.72 0.06
C TYR A 7 20.11 -1.93 -0.04
N LEU A 8 19.17 -2.18 0.87
CA LEU A 8 17.89 -1.46 0.93
C LEU A 8 18.08 0.04 1.23
N ARG A 9 19.01 0.39 2.12
CA ARG A 9 19.35 1.79 2.43
C ARG A 9 19.92 2.55 1.23
N GLU A 10 20.70 1.87 0.39
CA GLU A 10 21.23 2.49 -0.82
C GLU A 10 20.12 2.71 -1.87
N ILE A 11 19.17 1.79 -2.01
CA ILE A 11 17.99 1.97 -2.87
C ILE A 11 17.17 3.19 -2.41
N GLU A 12 16.91 3.31 -1.11
CA GLU A 12 16.16 4.43 -0.55
C GLU A 12 16.87 5.78 -0.79
N ARG A 13 18.18 5.83 -0.55
CA ARG A 13 19.01 7.02 -0.85
C ARG A 13 18.94 7.40 -2.32
N LEU A 14 18.98 6.43 -3.22
CA LEU A 14 18.91 6.66 -4.66
C LEU A 14 17.52 7.16 -5.10
N ALA A 15 16.45 6.58 -4.57
CA ALA A 15 15.08 7.00 -4.83
C ALA A 15 14.83 8.43 -4.35
N HIS A 16 15.34 8.81 -3.18
CA HIS A 16 15.19 10.16 -2.64
C HIS A 16 15.86 11.23 -3.53
N ARG A 17 17.04 10.94 -4.12
CA ARG A 17 17.70 11.86 -5.06
C ARG A 17 16.92 12.06 -6.36
N VAL A 18 16.19 11.04 -6.80
CA VAL A 18 15.34 11.10 -8.00
C VAL A 18 14.15 12.03 -7.77
N THR A 19 13.49 11.93 -6.62
CA THR A 19 12.33 12.78 -6.28
C THR A 19 12.68 14.28 -6.26
N LEU A 20 13.93 14.63 -5.96
CA LEU A 20 14.37 16.03 -5.85
C LEU A 20 14.72 16.73 -7.17
N ALA A 21 14.81 16.01 -8.29
CA ALA A 21 15.37 16.55 -9.54
C ALA A 21 14.35 16.56 -10.69
N ALA A 22 13.30 17.38 -10.67
CA ALA A 22 12.27 17.37 -11.72
C ALA A 22 12.63 18.18 -13.00
N SER A 23 12.96 17.49 -14.11
CA SER A 23 13.03 17.98 -15.51
C SER A 23 13.05 16.79 -16.50
N ASP A 24 13.08 16.99 -17.83
CA ASP A 24 13.24 15.88 -18.81
C ASP A 24 14.51 15.03 -18.57
N GLU A 25 15.51 15.62 -17.93
CA GLU A 25 16.71 14.93 -17.48
C GLU A 25 16.41 13.93 -16.36
N LEU A 26 15.39 14.19 -15.54
CA LEU A 26 14.83 13.25 -14.57
C LEU A 26 14.34 12.00 -15.26
N GLN A 27 13.56 12.13 -16.33
CA GLN A 27 12.97 10.97 -16.99
C GLN A 27 14.05 10.06 -17.58
N ARG A 28 15.14 10.64 -18.10
CA ARG A 28 16.32 9.88 -18.55
C ARG A 28 17.03 9.20 -17.38
N HIS A 29 17.24 9.89 -16.27
CA HIS A 29 17.90 9.32 -15.08
C HIS A 29 17.04 8.26 -14.38
N VAL A 30 15.72 8.46 -14.31
CA VAL A 30 14.73 7.47 -13.85
C VAL A 30 14.77 6.24 -14.76
N THR A 31 14.80 6.44 -16.08
CA THR A 31 14.87 5.31 -17.02
C THR A 31 16.20 4.56 -16.91
N ALA A 32 17.32 5.27 -16.77
CA ALA A 32 18.64 4.66 -16.58
C ALA A 32 18.74 3.93 -15.23
N LEU A 33 18.18 4.52 -14.17
CA LEU A 33 18.11 3.89 -12.85
C LEU A 33 17.19 2.67 -12.86
N ALA A 34 16.01 2.74 -13.48
CA ALA A 34 15.12 1.60 -13.64
C ALA A 34 15.81 0.45 -14.37
N ARG A 35 16.58 0.74 -15.43
CA ARG A 35 17.39 -0.27 -16.14
C ARG A 35 18.53 -0.84 -15.28
N ALA A 36 19.18 -0.02 -14.47
CA ALA A 36 20.23 -0.48 -13.56
C ALA A 36 19.65 -1.35 -12.45
N LEU A 37 18.52 -0.95 -11.85
CA LEU A 37 17.78 -1.73 -10.87
C LEU A 37 17.26 -3.04 -11.46
N HIS A 38 16.89 -3.05 -12.75
CA HIS A 38 16.52 -4.27 -13.48
C HIS A 38 17.60 -5.36 -13.44
N HIS A 39 18.87 -4.97 -13.31
CA HIS A 39 19.99 -5.90 -13.21
C HIS A 39 20.22 -6.43 -11.79
N TYR A 40 19.63 -5.79 -10.78
CA TYR A 40 19.78 -6.18 -9.38
C TYR A 40 18.50 -6.73 -8.77
N HIS A 41 17.54 -7.14 -9.59
CA HIS A 41 16.35 -7.75 -9.06
C HIS A 41 16.61 -9.15 -8.54
N PHE A 42 15.99 -9.44 -7.41
CA PHE A 42 16.08 -10.73 -6.74
C PHE A 42 14.67 -11.27 -6.50
N GLU A 43 14.57 -12.60 -6.41
CA GLU A 43 13.31 -13.27 -6.11
C GLU A 43 12.71 -12.73 -4.80
N GLY A 44 11.47 -12.22 -4.88
CA GLY A 44 10.77 -11.59 -3.75
C GLY A 44 10.90 -10.06 -3.63
N ASP A 45 11.66 -9.39 -4.51
CA ASP A 45 11.67 -7.92 -4.58
C ASP A 45 10.46 -7.34 -5.33
N GLY A 46 9.71 -8.22 -6.00
CA GLY A 46 8.47 -8.00 -6.71
C GLY A 46 8.60 -7.19 -8.02
N CYS A 47 9.82 -6.92 -8.47
CA CYS A 47 10.06 -6.28 -9.76
C CYS A 47 10.11 -7.27 -10.94
N LEU A 48 10.28 -8.57 -10.68
CA LEU A 48 10.16 -9.65 -11.67
C LEU A 48 8.75 -10.30 -11.68
N GLU A 49 7.81 -9.81 -10.87
CA GLU A 49 6.48 -10.41 -10.70
C GLU A 49 5.44 -9.76 -11.63
N GLU A 50 5.45 -10.13 -12.92
CA GLU A 50 4.52 -9.57 -13.94
C GLU A 50 3.05 -10.02 -13.76
N ASP A 51 2.79 -11.06 -12.95
CA ASP A 51 1.45 -11.67 -12.76
C ASP A 51 0.96 -11.64 -11.29
N ARG A 52 1.17 -10.54 -10.55
CA ARG A 52 0.72 -10.45 -9.16
C ARG A 52 -0.81 -10.57 -9.06
N PRO A 53 -1.35 -11.47 -8.20
CA PRO A 53 -2.78 -11.70 -8.10
C PRO A 53 -3.49 -10.48 -7.49
N PHE A 54 -4.76 -10.27 -7.84
CA PHE A 54 -5.59 -9.27 -7.17
C PHE A 54 -5.90 -9.68 -5.72
N VAL A 55 -5.85 -8.72 -4.81
CA VAL A 55 -6.24 -8.91 -3.42
C VAL A 55 -7.67 -8.50 -3.24
N ARG A 56 -8.50 -9.46 -2.82
CA ARG A 56 -9.90 -9.19 -2.52
C ARG A 56 -10.03 -8.44 -1.20
N LEU A 57 -10.21 -7.13 -1.27
CA LEU A 57 -10.37 -6.31 -0.08
C LEU A 57 -11.81 -6.34 0.44
N PHE A 58 -11.93 -6.49 1.76
CA PHE A 58 -13.15 -6.18 2.49
C PHE A 58 -13.33 -4.67 2.64
N GLY A 59 -12.23 -3.97 2.90
CA GLY A 59 -12.18 -2.54 3.04
C GLY A 59 -10.75 -2.03 3.07
N ALA A 60 -10.60 -0.71 3.03
CA ALA A 60 -9.31 -0.06 3.09
C ALA A 60 -9.42 1.25 3.87
N ALA A 61 -8.29 1.70 4.40
CA ALA A 61 -8.15 3.03 4.99
C ALA A 61 -6.79 3.61 4.64
N VAL A 62 -6.68 4.93 4.73
CA VAL A 62 -5.41 5.64 4.65
C VAL A 62 -5.22 6.40 5.94
N LEU A 63 -4.06 6.20 6.56
CA LEU A 63 -3.60 6.89 7.76
C LEU A 63 -2.53 7.91 7.33
N LYS A 64 -2.83 9.21 7.41
CA LYS A 64 -1.91 10.29 7.02
C LYS A 64 -1.59 11.23 8.19
N PRO A 65 -0.39 11.84 8.17
CA PRO A 65 -0.11 13.02 9.00
C PRO A 65 -1.15 14.12 8.78
N GLY A 66 -1.54 14.82 9.85
CA GLY A 66 -2.51 15.93 9.79
C GLY A 66 -3.97 15.49 9.59
N GLY A 67 -4.26 14.19 9.66
CA GLY A 67 -5.63 13.68 9.72
C GLY A 67 -6.35 14.00 11.04
N LEU A 68 -7.60 13.56 11.17
CA LEU A 68 -8.42 13.79 12.37
C LEU A 68 -7.90 13.07 13.63
N ALA A 69 -7.11 12.01 13.46
CA ALA A 69 -6.51 11.27 14.56
C ALA A 69 -5.04 11.67 14.74
N ASP A 70 -4.53 11.55 15.97
CA ASP A 70 -3.10 11.66 16.23
C ASP A 70 -2.37 10.56 15.45
N TYR A 71 -1.62 11.00 14.43
CA TYR A 71 -0.97 10.12 13.47
C TYR A 71 0.14 9.30 14.13
N ASP A 72 0.95 9.93 14.97
CA ASP A 72 2.11 9.28 15.60
C ASP A 72 1.65 8.28 16.66
N GLU A 73 0.66 8.64 17.47
CA GLU A 73 0.06 7.72 18.44
C GLU A 73 -0.61 6.53 17.74
N THR A 74 -1.32 6.78 16.63
CA THR A 74 -1.96 5.71 15.86
C THR A 74 -0.94 4.77 15.23
N CYS A 75 0.16 5.30 14.68
CA CYS A 75 1.27 4.50 14.15
C CYS A 75 1.91 3.64 15.25
N ALA A 76 2.18 4.24 16.41
CA ALA A 76 2.72 3.52 17.56
C ALA A 76 1.79 2.38 18.03
N ARG A 77 0.48 2.64 18.10
CA ARG A 77 -0.53 1.63 18.44
C ARG A 77 -0.60 0.50 17.42
N PHE A 78 -0.39 0.80 16.15
CA PHE A 78 -0.34 -0.21 15.08
C PHE A 78 1.03 -0.88 14.96
N GLY A 79 2.05 -0.45 15.70
CA GLY A 79 3.38 -1.03 15.67
C GLY A 79 4.15 -0.71 14.39
N VAL A 80 3.91 0.45 13.79
CA VAL A 80 4.62 0.93 12.59
C VAL A 80 5.27 2.27 12.83
N GLU A 81 6.40 2.52 12.17
CA GLU A 81 7.06 3.82 12.24
C GLU A 81 6.28 4.87 11.43
N PRO A 82 6.10 6.10 11.94
CA PRO A 82 5.47 7.19 11.20
C PRO A 82 6.24 7.51 9.91
N ARG A 83 5.51 7.84 8.84
CA ARG A 83 6.06 8.23 7.53
C ARG A 83 5.38 9.49 7.00
N PRO A 84 6.09 10.38 6.29
CA PRO A 84 5.50 11.59 5.72
C PRO A 84 4.35 11.29 4.75
N GLU A 85 4.45 10.20 3.97
CA GLU A 85 3.40 9.82 3.01
C GLU A 85 2.19 9.16 3.69
N GLY A 86 2.34 8.68 4.93
CA GLY A 86 1.34 7.89 5.62
C GLY A 86 1.43 6.38 5.36
N TRP A 87 0.40 5.68 5.80
CA TRP A 87 0.21 4.23 5.64
C TRP A 87 -1.15 3.92 5.04
N ALA A 88 -1.23 2.88 4.22
CA ALA A 88 -2.49 2.28 3.82
C ALA A 88 -2.76 1.02 4.63
N LEU A 89 -4.03 0.82 5.01
CA LEU A 89 -4.51 -0.34 5.74
C LEU A 89 -5.42 -1.13 4.82
N TRP A 90 -5.00 -2.33 4.42
CA TRP A 90 -5.77 -3.21 3.54
C TRP A 90 -6.40 -4.32 4.38
N HIS A 91 -7.73 -4.31 4.47
CA HIS A 91 -8.49 -5.28 5.24
C HIS A 91 -8.93 -6.41 4.33
N THR A 92 -8.45 -7.62 4.62
CA THR A 92 -8.71 -8.80 3.80
C THR A 92 -8.83 -10.04 4.68
N TRP A 93 -8.86 -11.21 4.05
CA TRP A 93 -8.82 -12.51 4.69
C TRP A 93 -7.51 -13.20 4.34
N GLY A 94 -6.81 -13.67 5.36
CA GLY A 94 -5.64 -14.51 5.24
C GLY A 94 -6.00 -15.98 5.03
N LYS A 95 -5.01 -16.86 5.26
CA LYS A 95 -5.22 -18.32 5.23
C LYS A 95 -6.28 -18.72 6.27
N ALA A 96 -7.07 -19.74 5.95
CA ALA A 96 -8.16 -20.25 6.80
C ALA A 96 -9.25 -19.21 7.14
N ASP A 97 -9.49 -18.23 6.25
CA ASP A 97 -10.52 -17.19 6.40
C ASP A 97 -10.32 -16.30 7.65
N LEU A 98 -9.09 -16.22 8.16
CA LEU A 98 -8.75 -15.32 9.25
C LEU A 98 -8.79 -13.88 8.78
N LYS A 99 -9.44 -13.00 9.54
CA LYS A 99 -9.42 -11.55 9.28
C LYS A 99 -7.99 -11.03 9.43
N VAL A 100 -7.53 -10.24 8.47
CA VAL A 100 -6.17 -9.68 8.46
C VAL A 100 -6.22 -8.23 8.02
N THR A 101 -5.39 -7.38 8.64
CA THR A 101 -5.00 -6.07 8.11
C THR A 101 -3.55 -6.11 7.64
N MET A 102 -3.31 -5.79 6.38
CA MET A 102 -1.97 -5.51 5.85
C MET A 102 -1.71 -4.01 5.95
N VAL A 103 -0.64 -3.61 6.62
CA VAL A 103 -0.16 -2.23 6.65
C VAL A 103 0.86 -2.07 5.53
N VAL A 104 0.52 -1.24 4.54
CA VAL A 104 1.29 -1.12 3.29
C VAL A 104 1.65 0.31 2.94
N SER A 105 2.79 0.48 2.26
CA SER A 105 3.30 1.80 1.82
C SER A 105 2.60 2.36 0.58
N ALA A 106 1.68 1.59 -0.04
CA ALA A 106 0.96 1.93 -1.27
C ALA A 106 -0.20 2.94 -1.05
N VAL A 107 0.12 4.11 -0.49
CA VAL A 107 -0.85 5.14 -0.10
C VAL A 107 -1.62 5.68 -1.30
N GLU A 108 -0.95 6.20 -2.32
CA GLU A 108 -1.58 6.80 -3.50
C GLU A 108 -2.47 5.79 -4.26
N THR A 109 -2.00 4.55 -4.39
CA THR A 109 -2.79 3.45 -4.97
C THR A 109 -4.08 3.23 -4.19
N THR A 110 -4.00 3.29 -2.86
CA THR A 110 -5.16 3.13 -1.99
C THR A 110 -6.13 4.31 -2.10
N GLU A 111 -5.63 5.53 -2.25
CA GLU A 111 -6.48 6.70 -2.47
C GLU A 111 -7.25 6.61 -3.79
N GLY A 112 -6.57 6.23 -4.88
CA GLY A 112 -7.23 5.99 -6.18
C GLY A 112 -8.24 4.83 -6.12
N LEU A 113 -7.95 3.79 -5.33
CA LEU A 113 -8.88 2.69 -5.06
C LEU A 113 -10.13 3.19 -4.33
N LEU A 114 -9.98 3.96 -3.26
CA LEU A 114 -11.08 4.54 -2.49
C LEU A 114 -11.95 5.46 -3.34
N GLN A 115 -11.34 6.26 -4.23
CA GLN A 115 -12.06 7.09 -5.19
C GLN A 115 -12.85 6.25 -6.21
N ASN A 116 -12.32 5.10 -6.66
CA ASN A 116 -13.11 4.21 -7.52
C ASN A 116 -14.30 3.61 -6.75
N TRP A 117 -14.11 3.21 -5.50
CA TRP A 117 -15.17 2.66 -4.67
C TRP A 117 -16.28 3.67 -4.37
N SER A 118 -15.95 4.95 -4.15
CA SER A 118 -16.96 6.01 -3.97
C SER A 118 -17.84 6.22 -5.20
N HIS A 119 -17.38 5.83 -6.39
CA HIS A 119 -18.16 5.82 -7.63
C HIS A 119 -18.84 4.45 -7.90
N GLY A 120 -18.88 3.54 -6.92
CA GLY A 120 -19.47 2.21 -7.04
C GLY A 120 -18.67 1.23 -7.91
N ARG A 121 -17.44 1.59 -8.33
CA ARG A 121 -16.61 0.70 -9.16
C ARG A 121 -15.97 -0.35 -8.29
N SER A 122 -16.36 -1.61 -8.49
CA SER A 122 -15.85 -2.76 -7.72
C SER A 122 -14.49 -3.24 -8.25
N VAL A 123 -13.45 -2.43 -8.06
CA VAL A 123 -12.06 -2.77 -8.42
C VAL A 123 -11.29 -3.28 -7.21
N ASP A 124 -10.37 -4.21 -7.44
CA ASP A 124 -9.43 -4.75 -6.45
C ASP A 124 -8.00 -4.32 -6.80
N PRO A 125 -7.14 -4.00 -5.83
CA PRO A 125 -5.75 -3.76 -6.10
C PRO A 125 -5.00 -5.06 -6.38
N VAL A 126 -3.90 -4.97 -7.13
CA VAL A 126 -2.92 -6.06 -7.22
C VAL A 126 -2.26 -6.28 -5.86
N SER A 127 -1.82 -7.52 -5.58
CA SER A 127 -1.08 -7.86 -4.36
C SER A 127 0.08 -6.90 -4.17
N PRO A 128 0.25 -6.31 -2.97
CA PRO A 128 1.34 -5.38 -2.75
C PRO A 128 2.66 -6.15 -2.84
N LEU A 129 3.73 -5.46 -3.25
CA LEU A 129 5.07 -6.05 -3.24
C LEU A 129 5.43 -6.42 -1.80
N PRO A 130 6.25 -7.45 -1.55
CA PRO A 130 6.74 -7.76 -0.21
C PRO A 130 7.39 -6.54 0.46
N SER A 131 8.16 -5.75 -0.30
CA SER A 131 8.79 -4.50 0.15
C SER A 131 7.80 -3.38 0.51
N GLN A 132 6.55 -3.47 0.04
CA GLN A 132 5.50 -2.53 0.38
C GLN A 132 4.74 -2.93 1.64
N ILE A 133 4.91 -4.15 2.14
CA ILE A 133 4.22 -4.63 3.35
C ILE A 133 5.13 -4.42 4.56
N THR A 134 4.72 -3.54 5.46
CA THR A 134 5.45 -3.31 6.72
C THR A 134 5.00 -4.25 7.83
N LEU A 135 3.69 -4.52 7.90
CA LEU A 135 3.12 -5.35 8.95
C LEU A 135 1.89 -6.11 8.43
N VAL A 136 1.73 -7.34 8.92
CA VAL A 136 0.50 -8.11 8.76
C VAL A 136 -0.07 -8.40 10.15
N HIS A 137 -1.21 -7.80 10.46
CA HIS A 137 -1.89 -7.92 11.74
C HIS A 137 -3.09 -8.87 11.67
N THR A 138 -3.25 -9.74 12.66
CA THR A 138 -4.42 -10.63 12.75
C THR A 138 -5.60 -9.87 13.35
N GLY A 139 -6.70 -9.78 12.61
CA GLY A 139 -7.85 -8.95 12.92
C GLY A 139 -7.84 -7.64 12.13
N TRP A 140 -8.98 -6.96 12.11
CA TRP A 140 -9.13 -5.68 11.41
C TRP A 140 -8.78 -4.50 12.32
N LEU A 141 -7.86 -3.65 11.87
CA LEU A 141 -7.39 -2.48 12.59
C LEU A 141 -8.15 -1.22 12.20
N GLY A 142 -8.69 -0.52 13.21
CA GLY A 142 -9.24 0.82 13.04
C GLY A 142 -10.49 0.89 12.16
N PRO A 143 -10.95 2.12 11.86
CA PRO A 143 -12.03 2.34 10.91
C PRO A 143 -11.57 2.04 9.48
N MET A 144 -12.51 1.61 8.63
CA MET A 144 -12.24 1.36 7.22
C MET A 144 -13.39 1.84 6.34
N THR A 145 -13.07 2.21 5.11
CA THR A 145 -14.05 2.30 4.03
C THR A 145 -14.26 0.91 3.45
N LEU A 146 -15.50 0.45 3.43
CA LEU A 146 -15.84 -0.86 2.86
C LEU A 146 -15.67 -0.84 1.34
N SER A 147 -15.16 -1.94 0.78
CA SER A 147 -15.26 -2.17 -0.65
C SER A 147 -16.73 -2.41 -1.03
N PRO A 148 -17.14 -2.21 -2.29
CA PRO A 148 -18.52 -2.51 -2.71
C PRO A 148 -18.95 -3.95 -2.35
N ARG A 149 -18.04 -4.92 -2.47
CA ARG A 149 -18.32 -6.30 -2.02
C ARG A 149 -18.42 -6.41 -0.50
N GLY A 150 -17.56 -5.71 0.24
CA GLY A 150 -17.65 -5.64 1.70
C GLY A 150 -18.99 -5.06 2.17
N ALA A 151 -19.43 -3.98 1.54
CA ALA A 151 -20.73 -3.35 1.80
C ALA A 151 -21.90 -4.30 1.51
N ARG A 152 -21.87 -5.02 0.37
CA ARG A 152 -22.85 -6.09 0.07
C ARG A 152 -22.87 -7.18 1.12
N ARG A 153 -21.69 -7.69 1.50
CA ARG A 153 -21.57 -8.76 2.51
C ARG A 153 -22.08 -8.34 3.88
N MET A 154 -22.01 -7.04 4.21
CA MET A 154 -22.54 -6.47 5.43
C MET A 154 -24.02 -6.06 5.34
N GLY A 155 -24.67 -6.21 4.18
CA GLY A 155 -26.06 -5.80 3.97
C GLY A 155 -26.28 -4.27 4.01
N ILE A 156 -25.23 -3.48 3.78
CA ILE A 156 -25.27 -2.01 3.87
C ILE A 156 -25.68 -1.38 2.52
N GLU A 157 -25.57 -2.11 1.42
CA GLU A 157 -26.17 -1.71 0.13
C GLU A 157 -27.70 -1.90 0.19
N GLY A 158 -28.40 -0.96 0.84
CA GLY A 158 -29.85 -1.07 1.08
C GLY A 158 -30.56 0.20 1.56
N GLN A 159 -29.93 1.37 1.50
CA GLN A 159 -30.60 2.64 1.76
C GLN A 159 -30.30 3.63 0.63
N ALA A 160 -30.81 3.32 -0.56
CA ALA A 160 -31.15 4.37 -1.50
C ALA A 160 -32.20 5.25 -0.82
N LEU A 161 -31.89 6.53 -0.68
CA LEU A 161 -32.86 7.54 -0.27
C LEU A 161 -34.01 7.51 -1.28
N SER A 162 -35.13 6.91 -0.88
CA SER A 162 -36.46 7.15 -1.45
C SER A 162 -36.94 8.53 -1.07
#